data_AF-A0A2E5HWS0-F1
#
_entry.id   AF-A0A2E5HWS0-F1
#
_cell.length_a   1.000
_cell.length_b   1.000
_cell.length_c   1.000
_cell.angle_alpha   90.00
_cell.angle_beta   90.00
_cell.angle_gamma   90.00
#
_symmetry.space_group_name_H-M   'P 1'
#
loop_
_entity.id
_entity.type
_entity.pdbx_description
1 polymer ?
#
loop_
_entity_poly.entity_id
_entity_poly.type
_entity_poly.pdbx_seq_one_letter_code
_entity_poly.pdbx_strand_id
1 'polypeptide(L)'
;MISRSTMEIVSAAALDVHPPGYYILLKAWSVMVGGSEFVLRSLSAFVGLIAVSGMYLIGKIIGNYLVGILAAVLGSIHPGLIYYSQEVRMYMLCTLLSIVIVYISIKLRDESKKENTTLITIWRILFVLCGVAGLYVHYSFGFILVAINFACIYEMISMDRESRKKILIEFVCLQLGVVVLYIPWLPTAIEHLVSWPAERVSISTEYVVWEIWSWLSFGPTVEVGDIVLGLVCLGIVVTIGLVSGGGHMASIATWIIAPVGLILVFGLFSEAFEKFLVLAVPAVAIVAANGFERLIRYFYVPGRILSLLTFGMIISCTCLSLDNMYHNEYYRRDDYRSLVTDILYKYREGDAVLLNAPNQAEVISYYYPSMENVFQVARTRPFDTHKQIVELETIARSYSRLIGVFWGEKQADPEGVVEKWLNSETFKTTESWYGAIRVATYDVAEEVYMKEIDGNFDGVISLHRYGVNSREFRPGDVVQVTLDWSASTEINSRYKIFVHIYDDVDLPPIAQHDSEPVGGSMPTNLWENNDIVTDMHGIYIPANVKEGIYTLAVGIYAIEGGKRLTVVSEQNMADRVVLERISIVE
;
A
#
# COMPACT_ATOMS: atom_id res chain seq x y z
N MET A 1 19.71 0.87 -5.81
CA MET A 1 19.91 2.34 -5.70
C MET A 1 21.39 2.74 -5.70
N ILE A 2 22.25 2.15 -4.84
CA ILE A 2 23.69 2.47 -4.79
C ILE A 2 24.41 2.22 -6.13
N SER A 3 24.04 1.14 -6.83
CA SER A 3 24.62 0.77 -8.13
C SER A 3 24.19 1.68 -9.29
N ARG A 4 23.07 2.40 -9.17
CA ARG A 4 22.54 3.23 -10.26
C ARG A 4 23.32 4.55 -10.35
N SER A 5 23.66 4.98 -11.56
CA SER A 5 24.24 6.30 -11.79
C SER A 5 23.23 7.42 -11.49
N THR A 6 23.68 8.66 -11.28
CA THR A 6 22.75 9.77 -10.98
C THR A 6 21.87 10.07 -12.19
N MET A 7 22.41 9.92 -13.40
CA MET A 7 21.63 10.05 -14.64
C MET A 7 20.58 8.95 -14.76
N GLU A 8 20.91 7.69 -14.43
CA GLU A 8 19.90 6.62 -14.40
C GLU A 8 18.78 6.91 -13.42
N ILE A 9 19.07 7.50 -12.26
CA ILE A 9 18.03 7.91 -11.31
C ILE A 9 17.14 8.99 -11.90
N VAL A 10 17.71 10.00 -12.55
CA VAL A 10 16.93 11.08 -13.19
C VAL A 10 16.08 10.55 -14.34
N SER A 11 16.65 9.68 -15.19
CA SER A 11 15.93 9.04 -16.30
C SER A 11 14.82 8.12 -15.80
N ALA A 12 15.08 7.32 -14.75
CA ALA A 12 14.05 6.49 -14.12
C ALA A 12 12.96 7.34 -13.48
N ALA A 13 13.32 8.44 -12.80
CA ALA A 13 12.37 9.36 -12.19
C ALA A 13 11.52 10.11 -13.24
N ALA A 14 12.01 10.29 -14.46
CA ALA A 14 11.24 10.90 -15.54
C ALA A 14 10.14 9.95 -16.05
N LEU A 15 10.37 8.64 -15.95
CA LEU A 15 9.40 7.58 -16.25
C LEU A 15 8.50 7.25 -15.04
N ASP A 16 8.97 7.53 -13.82
CA ASP A 16 8.18 7.48 -12.58
C ASP A 16 7.35 8.77 -12.40
N VAL A 17 6.44 8.72 -11.44
CA VAL A 17 5.40 9.73 -11.19
C VAL A 17 5.89 10.82 -10.24
N HIS A 18 7.18 10.79 -9.88
CA HIS A 18 7.77 11.65 -8.86
C HIS A 18 9.08 12.29 -9.32
N PRO A 19 9.32 13.57 -8.99
CA PRO A 19 10.58 14.26 -9.28
C PRO A 19 11.82 13.60 -8.64
N PRO A 20 13.03 13.84 -9.19
CA PRO A 20 14.24 13.09 -8.81
C PRO A 20 14.89 13.53 -7.48
N GLY A 21 14.52 14.67 -6.91
CA GLY A 21 15.27 15.32 -5.83
C GLY A 21 15.41 14.49 -4.56
N TYR A 22 14.34 13.80 -4.15
CA TYR A 22 14.41 12.88 -3.00
C TYR A 22 15.35 11.70 -3.26
N TYR A 23 15.25 11.08 -4.44
CA TYR A 23 16.06 9.91 -4.79
C TYR A 23 17.55 10.26 -4.93
N ILE A 24 17.88 11.46 -5.43
CA ILE A 24 19.26 11.97 -5.46
C ILE A 24 19.80 12.15 -4.04
N LEU A 25 19.02 12.76 -3.14
CA LEU A 25 19.41 12.93 -1.74
C LEU A 25 19.58 11.57 -1.05
N LEU A 26 18.66 10.64 -1.27
CA LEU A 26 18.70 9.31 -0.70
C LEU A 26 19.91 8.51 -1.21
N LYS A 27 20.27 8.65 -2.50
CA LYS A 27 21.52 8.09 -3.02
C LYS A 27 22.73 8.67 -2.29
N ALA A 28 22.82 9.99 -2.17
CA ALA A 28 23.94 10.63 -1.46
C ALA A 28 24.04 10.13 0.00
N TRP A 29 22.90 10.03 0.69
CA TRP A 29 22.82 9.47 2.03
C TRP A 29 23.30 8.01 2.09
N SER A 30 22.86 7.17 1.14
CA SER A 30 23.22 5.76 1.08
C SER A 30 24.71 5.53 0.79
N VAL A 31 25.34 6.41 0.02
CA VAL A 31 26.79 6.37 -0.24
C VAL A 31 27.59 6.73 1.01
N MET A 32 27.08 7.67 1.83
CA MET A 32 27.78 8.10 3.04
C MET A 32 27.64 7.12 4.21
N VAL A 33 26.46 6.51 4.38
CA VAL A 33 26.10 5.76 5.60
C VAL A 33 25.80 4.28 5.34
N GLY A 34 25.54 3.87 4.10
CA GLY A 34 25.29 2.47 3.71
C GLY A 34 23.91 2.22 3.05
N GLY A 35 23.68 0.98 2.60
CA GLY A 35 22.51 0.58 1.81
C GLY A 35 21.47 -0.29 2.54
N SER A 36 21.59 -0.48 3.85
CA SER A 36 20.61 -1.26 4.61
C SER A 36 19.29 -0.50 4.74
N GLU A 37 18.18 -1.23 4.89
CA GLU A 37 16.85 -0.61 5.09
C GLU A 37 16.83 0.38 6.26
N PHE A 38 17.53 0.06 7.36
CA PHE A 38 17.64 0.96 8.51
C PHE A 38 18.26 2.30 8.11
N VAL A 39 19.35 2.29 7.35
CA VAL A 39 20.03 3.52 6.91
C VAL A 39 19.19 4.32 5.92
N LEU A 40 18.49 3.64 5.01
CA LEU A 40 17.60 4.33 4.06
C LEU A 40 16.44 5.02 4.79
N ARG A 41 15.85 4.35 5.81
CA ARG A 41 14.79 4.92 6.66
C ARG A 41 15.31 6.04 7.58
N SER A 42 16.58 5.97 8.01
CA SER A 42 17.14 6.95 8.95
C SER A 42 17.22 8.38 8.37
N LEU A 43 17.27 8.53 7.05
CA LEU A 43 17.19 9.84 6.41
C LEU A 43 15.86 10.53 6.74
N SER A 44 14.74 9.82 6.53
CA SER A 44 13.40 10.34 6.83
C SER A 44 13.22 10.62 8.32
N ALA A 45 13.77 9.77 9.20
CA ALA A 45 13.73 9.97 10.64
C ALA A 45 14.52 11.22 11.08
N PHE A 46 15.71 11.43 10.51
CA PHE A 46 16.52 12.62 10.77
C PHE A 46 15.82 13.90 10.29
N VAL A 47 15.23 13.87 9.09
CA VAL A 47 14.40 14.95 8.56
C VAL A 47 13.21 15.25 9.47
N GLY A 48 12.57 14.21 10.01
CA GLY A 48 11.47 14.34 10.97
C GLY A 48 11.87 15.06 12.25
N LEU A 49 13.05 14.76 12.79
CA LEU A 49 13.59 15.45 13.97
C LEU A 49 13.81 16.95 13.71
N ILE A 50 14.33 17.31 12.54
CA ILE A 50 14.50 18.72 12.15
C ILE A 50 13.13 19.40 11.97
N ALA A 51 12.14 18.70 11.40
CA ALA A 51 10.79 19.23 11.24
C ALA A 51 10.16 19.61 12.59
N VAL A 52 10.25 18.75 13.61
CA VAL A 52 9.77 19.05 14.97
C VAL A 52 10.45 20.31 15.54
N SER A 53 11.75 20.46 15.29
CA SER A 53 12.50 21.66 15.72
C SER A 53 12.01 22.92 15.00
N GLY A 54 11.72 22.81 13.70
CA GLY A 54 11.13 23.91 12.93
C GLY A 54 9.73 24.31 13.43
N MET A 55 8.91 23.33 13.85
CA MET A 55 7.60 23.60 14.47
C MET A 55 7.75 24.38 15.78
N TYR A 56 8.73 24.04 16.62
CA TYR A 56 9.06 24.83 17.81
C TYR A 56 9.41 26.28 17.45
N LEU A 57 10.27 26.49 16.45
CA LEU A 57 10.72 27.82 16.05
C LEU A 57 9.56 28.67 15.53
N ILE A 58 8.69 28.12 14.68
CA ILE A 58 7.52 28.83 14.17
C ILE A 58 6.52 29.11 15.31
N GLY A 59 6.21 28.11 16.15
CA GLY A 59 5.31 28.28 17.29
C GLY A 59 5.80 29.37 18.26
N LYS A 60 7.11 29.45 18.49
CA LYS A 60 7.73 30.50 19.31
C LYS A 60 7.59 31.90 18.69
N ILE A 61 7.70 32.01 17.36
CA ILE A 61 7.56 33.30 16.66
C ILE A 61 6.10 33.78 16.69
N ILE A 62 5.15 32.87 16.49
CA ILE A 62 3.73 33.21 16.36
C ILE A 62 3.08 33.49 17.71
N GLY A 63 3.44 32.69 18.72
CA GLY A 63 2.94 32.84 20.07
C GLY A 63 4.08 33.17 21.02
N ASN A 64 4.56 32.14 21.71
CA ASN A 64 5.61 32.25 22.71
C ASN A 64 6.32 30.91 22.94
N TYR A 65 7.21 30.86 23.93
CA TYR A 65 7.97 29.66 24.25
C TYR A 65 7.08 28.43 24.53
N LEU A 66 5.94 28.60 25.20
CA LEU A 66 5.01 27.51 25.48
C LEU A 66 4.34 27.00 24.19
N VAL A 67 3.92 27.90 23.29
CA VAL A 67 3.38 27.52 21.98
C VAL A 67 4.42 26.73 21.17
N GLY A 68 5.68 27.16 21.20
CA GLY A 68 6.77 26.40 20.57
C GLY A 68 6.91 24.99 21.13
N ILE A 69 6.95 24.83 22.46
CA ILE A 69 7.06 23.50 23.08
C ILE A 69 5.85 22.64 22.74
N LEU A 70 4.63 23.15 22.91
CA LEU A 70 3.42 22.39 22.63
C LEU A 70 3.33 21.98 21.16
N ALA A 71 3.73 22.85 20.22
CA ALA A 71 3.78 22.50 18.81
C ALA A 71 4.78 21.36 18.54
N ALA A 72 5.97 21.41 19.14
CA ALA A 72 6.94 20.34 19.02
C ALA A 72 6.47 19.02 19.66
N VAL A 73 5.83 19.08 20.83
CA VAL A 73 5.26 17.89 21.49
C VAL A 73 4.19 17.26 20.59
N LEU A 74 3.19 18.03 20.16
CA LEU A 74 2.13 17.55 19.28
C LEU A 74 2.68 16.99 17.96
N GLY A 75 3.66 17.67 17.35
CA GLY A 75 4.32 17.18 16.14
C GLY A 75 5.12 15.89 16.36
N SER A 76 5.83 15.77 17.49
CA SER A 76 6.68 14.62 17.79
C SER A 76 5.91 13.33 18.06
N ILE A 77 4.65 13.44 18.46
CA ILE A 77 3.76 12.29 18.71
C ILE A 77 2.73 12.09 17.60
N HIS A 78 2.65 12.97 16.60
CA HIS A 78 1.63 12.88 15.57
C HIS A 78 1.82 11.60 14.74
N PRO A 79 0.83 10.68 14.69
CA PRO A 79 1.00 9.38 14.05
C PRO A 79 1.38 9.47 12.57
N GLY A 80 0.77 10.40 11.83
CA GLY A 80 1.13 10.65 10.42
C GLY A 80 2.57 11.14 10.22
N LEU A 81 3.14 11.94 11.13
CA LEU A 81 4.53 12.42 11.01
C LEU A 81 5.51 11.30 11.39
N ILE A 82 5.16 10.50 12.40
CA ILE A 82 5.94 9.31 12.79
C ILE A 82 5.95 8.29 11.65
N TYR A 83 4.79 8.02 11.04
CA TYR A 83 4.66 7.10 9.91
C TYR A 83 5.60 7.48 8.77
N TYR A 84 5.53 8.71 8.26
CA TYR A 84 6.39 9.13 7.15
C TYR A 84 7.86 9.37 7.55
N SER A 85 8.16 9.46 8.85
CA SER A 85 9.54 9.46 9.33
C SER A 85 10.19 8.07 9.27
N GLN A 86 9.41 7.00 9.10
CA GLN A 86 9.90 5.61 9.00
C GLN A 86 9.91 5.08 7.56
N GLU A 87 9.33 5.82 6.62
CA GLU A 87 9.20 5.44 5.24
C GLU A 87 10.37 5.95 4.39
N VAL A 88 10.85 5.14 3.45
CA VAL A 88 11.81 5.57 2.42
C VAL A 88 11.04 6.29 1.32
N ARG A 89 10.44 7.43 1.67
CA ARG A 89 9.61 8.28 0.83
C ARG A 89 9.88 9.77 1.09
N MET A 90 9.56 10.58 0.09
CA MET A 90 9.77 12.03 0.03
C MET A 90 8.85 12.87 0.93
N TYR A 91 7.79 12.30 1.48
CA TYR A 91 6.75 13.06 2.18
C TYR A 91 7.29 13.82 3.40
N MET A 92 8.13 13.19 4.22
CA MET A 92 8.69 13.87 5.40
C MET A 92 9.65 14.99 5.02
N LEU A 93 10.43 14.84 3.94
CA LEU A 93 11.28 15.89 3.39
C LEU A 93 10.45 17.05 2.83
N CYS A 94 9.36 16.74 2.14
CA CYS A 94 8.42 17.74 1.65
C CYS A 94 7.78 18.53 2.82
N THR A 95 7.43 17.85 3.91
CA THR A 95 6.94 18.48 5.16
C THR A 95 8.00 19.36 5.82
N LEU A 96 9.26 18.93 5.87
CA LEU A 96 10.34 19.79 6.38
C LEU A 96 10.49 21.05 5.50
N LEU A 97 10.48 20.89 4.18
CA LEU A 97 10.58 22.02 3.26
C LEU A 97 9.37 22.97 3.38
N SER A 98 8.18 22.47 3.71
CA SER A 98 7.01 23.32 3.95
C SER A 98 7.16 24.15 5.23
N ILE A 99 7.70 23.56 6.29
CA ILE A 99 8.08 24.27 7.52
C ILE A 99 9.15 25.34 7.21
N VAL A 100 10.19 24.98 6.47
CA VAL A 100 11.31 25.88 6.13
C VAL A 100 10.82 27.06 5.30
N ILE A 101 10.02 26.83 4.25
CA ILE A 101 9.55 27.93 3.40
C ILE A 101 8.61 28.88 4.16
N VAL A 102 7.75 28.36 5.04
CA VAL A 102 6.90 29.19 5.91
C VAL A 102 7.75 30.01 6.88
N TYR A 103 8.78 29.41 7.49
CA TYR A 103 9.72 30.12 8.35
C TYR A 103 10.46 31.24 7.58
N ILE A 104 10.96 30.94 6.37
CA ILE A 104 11.61 31.92 5.49
C ILE A 104 10.64 33.06 5.16
N SER A 105 9.39 32.77 4.80
CA SER A 105 8.39 33.79 4.50
C SER A 105 8.10 34.72 5.68
N ILE A 106 8.06 34.19 6.90
CA ILE A 106 7.91 35.00 8.12
C ILE A 106 9.15 35.89 8.33
N LYS A 107 10.36 35.33 8.19
CA LYS A 107 11.61 36.09 8.37
C LYS A 107 11.85 37.15 7.31
N LEU A 108 11.58 36.84 6.05
CA LEU A 108 11.66 37.80 4.95
C LEU A 108 10.78 39.02 5.24
N ARG A 109 9.57 38.81 5.78
CA ARG A 109 8.65 39.88 6.17
C ARG A 109 9.16 40.69 7.36
N ASP A 110 9.61 40.02 8.42
CA ASP A 110 10.13 40.69 9.61
C ASP A 110 11.34 41.57 9.29
N GLU A 111 12.25 41.09 8.44
CA GLU A 111 13.43 41.85 8.02
C GLU A 111 13.11 42.94 6.98
N SER A 112 12.09 42.73 6.14
CA SER A 112 11.58 43.78 5.24
C SER A 112 11.04 44.98 6.01
N LYS A 113 10.33 44.75 7.12
CA LYS A 113 9.87 45.83 8.02
C LYS A 113 11.00 46.58 8.72
N LYS A 114 12.15 45.94 8.92
CA LYS A 114 13.35 46.54 9.54
C LYS A 114 14.30 47.16 8.50
N GLU A 115 13.98 47.08 7.22
CA GLU A 115 14.77 47.59 6.09
C GLU A 115 16.22 47.03 6.00
N ASN A 116 16.46 45.82 6.52
CA ASN A 116 17.79 45.20 6.49
C ASN A 116 18.09 44.54 5.13
N THR A 117 18.62 45.34 4.19
CA THR A 117 18.81 44.95 2.78
C THR A 117 19.62 43.67 2.59
N THR A 118 20.68 43.44 3.37
CA THR A 118 21.53 42.25 3.26
C THR A 118 20.77 40.98 3.64
N LEU A 119 20.10 40.99 4.80
CA LEU A 119 19.32 39.84 5.25
C LEU A 119 18.12 39.57 4.34
N ILE A 120 17.44 40.62 3.87
CA ILE A 120 16.34 40.49 2.90
C ILE A 120 16.83 39.73 1.65
N THR A 121 17.99 40.08 1.11
CA THR A 121 18.56 39.42 -0.08
C THR A 121 18.84 37.94 0.18
N ILE A 122 19.40 37.60 1.34
CA ILE A 122 19.63 36.21 1.75
C ILE A 122 18.31 35.44 1.83
N TRP A 123 17.29 35.99 2.49
CA TRP A 123 15.98 35.34 2.61
C TRP A 123 15.27 35.17 1.26
N ARG A 124 15.43 36.11 0.32
CA ARG A 124 14.92 35.97 -1.06
C ARG A 124 15.57 34.79 -1.79
N ILE A 125 16.89 34.67 -1.71
CA ILE A 125 17.62 33.55 -2.32
C ILE A 125 17.17 32.23 -1.69
N LEU A 126 17.12 32.16 -0.36
CA LEU A 126 16.67 30.96 0.35
C LEU A 126 15.21 30.60 0.02
N PHE A 127 14.33 31.58 -0.15
CA PHE A 127 12.95 31.35 -0.57
C PHE A 127 12.89 30.65 -1.94
N VAL A 128 13.61 31.19 -2.93
CA VAL A 128 13.66 30.61 -4.28
C VAL A 128 14.25 29.20 -4.24
N LEU A 129 15.39 29.01 -3.56
CA LEU A 129 16.04 27.70 -3.46
C LEU A 129 15.14 26.67 -2.76
N CYS A 130 14.45 27.05 -1.69
CA CYS A 130 13.54 26.16 -0.98
C CYS A 130 12.30 25.82 -1.84
N GLY A 131 11.75 26.80 -2.57
CA GLY A 131 10.62 26.59 -3.48
C GLY A 131 10.97 25.60 -4.59
N VAL A 132 12.14 25.77 -5.20
CA VAL A 132 12.66 24.88 -6.23
C VAL A 132 12.94 23.49 -5.68
N ALA A 133 13.63 23.40 -4.54
CA ALA A 133 13.90 22.13 -3.87
C ALA A 133 12.61 21.36 -3.57
N GLY A 134 11.58 22.05 -3.08
CA GLY A 134 10.27 21.44 -2.81
C GLY A 134 9.64 20.84 -4.07
N LEU A 135 9.63 21.56 -5.20
CA LEU A 135 9.08 21.06 -6.47
C LEU A 135 9.90 19.91 -7.08
N TYR A 136 11.22 19.88 -6.86
CA TYR A 136 12.07 18.75 -7.23
C TYR A 136 11.98 17.58 -6.24
N VAL A 137 11.39 17.76 -5.06
CA VAL A 137 11.11 16.67 -4.11
C VAL A 137 9.73 16.08 -4.38
N HIS A 138 8.71 16.91 -4.61
CA HIS A 138 7.36 16.44 -4.87
C HIS A 138 6.44 17.51 -5.49
N TYR A 139 5.58 17.13 -6.45
CA TYR A 139 4.65 18.05 -7.11
C TYR A 139 3.64 18.73 -6.17
N SER A 140 3.19 18.02 -5.12
CA SER A 140 2.27 18.58 -4.11
C SER A 140 2.88 19.74 -3.31
N PHE A 141 4.18 19.99 -3.40
CA PHE A 141 4.77 21.21 -2.84
C PHE A 141 4.19 22.49 -3.47
N GLY A 142 3.64 22.39 -4.68
CA GLY A 142 2.84 23.46 -5.28
C GLY A 142 1.68 23.92 -4.39
N PHE A 143 1.09 23.04 -3.58
CA PHE A 143 0.01 23.38 -2.65
C PHE A 143 0.51 24.34 -1.56
N ILE A 144 1.76 24.16 -1.12
CA ILE A 144 2.41 25.03 -0.15
C ILE A 144 2.76 26.38 -0.77
N LEU A 145 3.22 26.41 -2.02
CA LEU A 145 3.44 27.67 -2.73
C LEU A 145 2.13 28.46 -2.89
N VAL A 146 1.01 27.78 -3.18
CA VAL A 146 -0.32 28.39 -3.20
C VAL A 146 -0.71 28.93 -1.81
N ALA A 147 -0.43 28.19 -0.72
CA ALA A 147 -0.64 28.70 0.64
C ALA A 147 0.12 30.00 0.89
N ILE A 148 1.42 30.05 0.55
CA ILE A 148 2.25 31.25 0.69
C ILE A 148 1.69 32.41 -0.16
N ASN A 149 1.18 32.13 -1.36
CA ASN A 149 0.53 33.14 -2.19
C ASN A 149 -0.71 33.73 -1.50
N PHE A 150 -1.57 32.90 -0.92
CA PHE A 150 -2.74 33.37 -0.18
C PHE A 150 -2.36 34.17 1.07
N ALA A 151 -1.33 33.74 1.80
CA ALA A 151 -0.81 34.49 2.94
C ALA A 151 -0.31 35.89 2.52
N CYS A 152 0.44 35.98 1.42
CA CYS A 152 0.91 37.25 0.87
C CYS A 152 -0.26 38.15 0.44
N ILE A 153 -1.25 37.60 -0.26
CA ILE A 153 -2.45 38.35 -0.69
C ILE A 153 -3.21 38.88 0.52
N TYR A 154 -3.43 38.06 1.54
CA TYR A 154 -4.13 38.47 2.77
C TYR A 154 -3.48 39.69 3.42
N GLU A 155 -2.15 39.72 3.49
CA GLU A 155 -1.41 40.84 4.07
C GLU A 155 -1.48 42.10 3.23
N MET A 156 -1.51 41.95 1.90
CA MET A 156 -1.62 43.08 0.99
C MET A 156 -2.96 43.84 1.11
N ILE A 157 -4.00 43.21 1.67
CA ILE A 157 -5.34 43.82 1.83
C ILE A 157 -5.28 45.06 2.72
N SER A 158 -4.44 45.04 3.77
CA SER A 158 -4.32 46.14 4.73
C SER A 158 -3.24 47.18 4.39
N MET A 159 -2.55 47.01 3.26
CA MET A 159 -1.45 47.88 2.83
C MET A 159 -1.92 49.01 1.91
N ASP A 160 -1.22 50.16 1.98
CA ASP A 160 -1.36 51.26 1.03
C ASP A 160 -0.93 50.83 -0.40
N ARG A 161 -1.34 51.60 -1.40
CA ARG A 161 -1.16 51.24 -2.82
C ARG A 161 0.30 51.09 -3.23
N GLU A 162 1.20 51.93 -2.71
CA GLU A 162 2.62 51.91 -3.10
C GLU A 162 3.33 50.72 -2.45
N SER A 163 3.13 50.51 -1.15
CA SER A 163 3.66 49.33 -0.45
C SER A 163 3.16 48.02 -1.07
N ARG A 164 1.86 47.96 -1.40
CA ARG A 164 1.24 46.82 -2.06
C ARG A 164 1.88 46.52 -3.41
N LYS A 165 2.11 47.55 -4.25
CA LYS A 165 2.74 47.38 -5.56
C LYS A 165 4.18 46.88 -5.43
N LYS A 166 4.96 47.43 -4.51
CA LYS A 166 6.35 47.01 -4.26
C LYS A 166 6.43 45.54 -3.86
N ILE A 167 5.61 45.13 -2.88
CA ILE A 167 5.56 43.75 -2.39
C ILE A 167 5.05 42.79 -3.47
N LEU A 168 4.05 43.19 -4.26
CA LEU A 168 3.56 42.37 -5.37
C LEU A 168 4.67 42.09 -6.40
N ILE A 169 5.40 43.12 -6.83
CA ILE A 169 6.48 42.97 -7.81
C ILE A 169 7.57 42.06 -7.25
N GLU A 170 8.00 42.31 -6.01
CA GLU A 170 9.00 41.47 -5.34
C GLU A 170 8.55 40.01 -5.27
N PHE A 171 7.31 39.77 -4.84
CA PHE A 171 6.78 38.43 -4.68
C PHE A 171 6.61 37.70 -6.02
N VAL A 172 6.14 38.41 -7.06
CA VAL A 172 6.10 37.87 -8.44
C VAL A 172 7.50 37.51 -8.92
N CYS A 173 8.52 38.33 -8.65
CA CYS A 173 9.90 38.01 -9.01
C CYS A 173 10.41 36.75 -8.29
N LEU A 174 10.05 36.54 -7.02
CA LEU A 174 10.40 35.32 -6.29
C LEU A 174 9.73 34.09 -6.91
N GLN A 175 8.44 34.16 -7.24
CA GLN A 175 7.72 33.06 -7.88
C GLN A 175 8.27 32.76 -9.28
N LEU A 176 8.58 33.79 -10.07
CA LEU A 176 9.23 33.62 -11.37
C LEU A 176 10.62 32.98 -11.23
N GLY A 177 11.39 33.35 -10.20
CA GLY A 177 12.66 32.71 -9.90
C GLY A 177 12.53 31.20 -9.64
N VAL A 178 11.49 30.79 -8.90
CA VAL A 178 11.18 29.37 -8.68
C VAL A 178 10.84 28.68 -10.00
N VAL A 179 9.94 29.26 -10.80
CA VAL A 179 9.53 28.69 -12.09
C VAL A 179 10.71 28.57 -13.04
N VAL A 180 11.54 29.60 -13.18
CA VAL A 180 12.70 29.61 -14.08
C VAL A 180 13.68 28.48 -13.77
N LEU A 181 13.96 28.23 -12.49
CA LEU A 181 14.84 27.13 -12.08
C LEU A 181 14.18 25.75 -12.17
N TYR A 182 12.84 25.69 -12.24
CA TYR A 182 12.08 24.47 -12.44
C TYR A 182 11.78 24.15 -13.90
N ILE A 183 12.02 25.09 -14.83
CA ILE A 183 11.82 24.91 -16.29
C ILE A 183 12.37 23.58 -16.82
N PRO A 184 13.59 23.11 -16.44
CA PRO A 184 14.14 21.87 -16.99
C PRO A 184 13.27 20.63 -16.75
N TRP A 185 12.48 20.61 -15.66
CA TRP A 185 11.59 19.49 -15.31
C TRP A 185 10.11 19.78 -15.64
N LEU A 186 9.77 21.03 -15.94
CA LEU A 186 8.40 21.46 -16.16
C LEU A 186 7.66 20.66 -17.26
N PRO A 187 8.26 20.30 -18.41
CA PRO A 187 7.58 19.48 -19.42
C PRO A 187 7.15 18.11 -18.87
N THR A 188 8.05 17.41 -18.19
CA THR A 188 7.79 16.11 -17.54
C THR A 188 6.72 16.25 -16.45
N ALA A 189 6.77 17.33 -15.66
CA ALA A 189 5.75 17.61 -14.65
C ALA A 189 4.35 17.80 -15.28
N ILE A 190 4.24 18.54 -16.40
CA ILE A 190 2.96 18.75 -17.09
C ILE A 190 2.43 17.44 -17.65
N GLU A 191 3.28 16.62 -18.27
CA GLU A 191 2.90 15.32 -18.80
C GLU A 191 2.29 14.43 -17.71
N HIS A 192 2.96 14.29 -16.56
CA HIS A 192 2.48 13.49 -15.43
C HIS A 192 1.21 14.06 -14.78
N LEU A 193 1.11 15.38 -14.63
CA LEU A 193 -0.09 16.00 -14.04
C LEU A 193 -1.34 15.89 -14.92
N VAL A 194 -1.16 15.76 -16.25
CA VAL A 194 -2.27 15.66 -17.21
C VAL A 194 -2.62 14.21 -17.55
N SER A 195 -1.62 13.31 -17.59
CA SER A 195 -1.83 11.91 -17.99
C SER A 195 -2.31 11.01 -16.85
N TRP A 196 -2.12 11.43 -15.58
CA TRP A 196 -2.48 10.60 -14.43
C TRP A 196 -4.00 10.47 -14.28
N PRO A 197 -4.56 9.25 -14.34
CA PRO A 197 -5.98 9.03 -14.14
C PRO A 197 -6.31 9.24 -12.65
N ALA A 198 -6.92 10.38 -12.33
CA ALA A 198 -7.54 10.57 -11.02
C ALA A 198 -8.87 9.79 -11.02
N GLU A 199 -8.88 8.64 -10.35
CA GLU A 199 -10.09 7.86 -10.15
C GLU A 199 -11.04 8.67 -9.24
N ARG A 200 -12.03 9.32 -9.85
CA ARG A 200 -12.98 10.17 -9.13
C ARG A 200 -14.04 9.28 -8.50
N VAL A 201 -13.84 8.92 -7.25
CA VAL A 201 -14.86 8.24 -6.46
C VAL A 201 -15.87 9.26 -5.95
N SER A 202 -17.16 9.02 -6.18
CA SER A 202 -18.23 9.84 -5.62
C SER A 202 -18.46 9.45 -4.15
N ILE A 203 -17.79 10.15 -3.24
CA ILE A 203 -17.93 9.94 -1.79
C ILE A 203 -18.76 11.09 -1.19
N SER A 204 -19.51 10.82 -0.13
CA SER A 204 -20.30 11.86 0.54
C SER A 204 -19.39 12.95 1.12
N THR A 205 -19.77 14.21 0.96
CA THR A 205 -18.99 15.36 1.45
C THR A 205 -18.74 15.29 2.95
N GLU A 206 -19.73 14.79 3.71
CA GLU A 206 -19.63 14.65 5.16
C GLU A 206 -18.52 13.66 5.55
N TYR A 207 -18.47 12.50 4.90
CA TYR A 207 -17.43 11.51 5.15
C TYR A 207 -16.04 12.08 4.85
N VAL A 208 -15.87 12.73 3.69
CA VAL A 208 -14.59 13.33 3.29
C VAL A 208 -14.10 14.37 4.30
N VAL A 209 -14.98 15.21 4.84
CA VAL A 209 -14.60 16.21 5.85
C VAL A 209 -14.09 15.54 7.13
N TRP A 210 -14.79 14.51 7.61
CA TRP A 210 -14.39 13.78 8.80
C TRP A 210 -13.09 13.00 8.60
N GLU A 211 -12.90 12.37 7.45
CA GLU A 211 -11.66 11.65 7.12
C GLU A 211 -10.46 12.58 6.99
N ILE A 212 -10.60 13.71 6.29
CA ILE A 212 -9.52 14.71 6.21
C ILE A 212 -9.16 15.22 7.62
N TRP A 213 -10.18 15.47 8.46
CA TRP A 213 -9.94 15.92 9.82
C TRP A 213 -9.30 14.82 10.68
N SER A 214 -9.74 13.57 10.53
CA SER A 214 -9.13 12.38 11.15
C SER A 214 -7.65 12.29 10.82
N TRP A 215 -7.35 12.32 9.52
CA TRP A 215 -6.00 12.20 8.99
C TRP A 215 -5.07 13.31 9.51
N LEU A 216 -5.53 14.57 9.46
CA LEU A 216 -4.77 15.74 9.93
C LEU A 216 -4.55 15.76 11.45
N SER A 217 -5.38 15.03 12.20
CA SER A 217 -5.36 15.01 13.67
C SER A 217 -4.56 13.84 14.23
N PHE A 218 -4.79 12.64 13.69
CA PHE A 218 -4.32 11.37 14.25
C PHE A 218 -3.73 10.42 13.20
N GLY A 219 -3.53 10.86 11.95
CA GLY A 219 -2.90 10.05 10.90
C GLY A 219 -3.79 8.95 10.32
N PRO A 220 -3.20 8.00 9.56
CA PRO A 220 -3.95 7.06 8.72
C PRO A 220 -4.35 5.74 9.40
N THR A 221 -4.03 5.53 10.67
CA THR A 221 -4.16 4.21 11.34
C THR A 221 -5.30 4.12 12.35
N VAL A 222 -6.34 4.92 12.16
CA VAL A 222 -7.55 4.95 12.99
C VAL A 222 -8.78 5.27 12.14
N GLU A 223 -9.92 4.71 12.53
CA GLU A 223 -11.21 5.05 11.95
C GLU A 223 -11.86 6.20 12.74
N VAL A 224 -12.60 7.07 12.04
CA VAL A 224 -13.27 8.23 12.64
C VAL A 224 -14.11 7.86 13.87
N GLY A 225 -14.79 6.71 13.82
CA GLY A 225 -15.68 6.23 14.89
C GLY A 225 -15.00 6.08 16.25
N ASP A 226 -13.73 5.67 16.27
CA ASP A 226 -12.99 5.39 17.50
C ASP A 226 -12.44 6.66 18.18
N ILE A 227 -12.36 7.76 17.44
CA ILE A 227 -11.64 8.98 17.85
C ILE A 227 -12.49 10.24 17.80
N VAL A 228 -13.82 10.13 17.62
CA VAL A 228 -14.74 11.29 17.51
C VAL A 228 -14.53 12.32 18.62
N LEU A 229 -14.42 11.87 19.88
CA LEU A 229 -14.22 12.78 21.01
C LEU A 229 -12.86 13.50 20.95
N GLY A 230 -11.80 12.81 20.48
CA GLY A 230 -10.49 13.40 20.24
C GLY A 230 -10.52 14.44 19.12
N LEU A 231 -11.26 14.16 18.04
CA LEU A 231 -11.44 15.07 16.91
C LEU A 231 -12.18 16.35 17.32
N VAL A 232 -13.25 16.23 18.11
CA VAL A 232 -13.98 17.38 18.65
C VAL A 232 -13.08 18.19 19.59
N CYS A 233 -12.38 17.51 20.49
CA CYS A 233 -11.41 18.11 21.41
C CYS A 233 -10.35 18.94 20.68
N LEU A 234 -9.68 18.37 19.68
CA LEU A 234 -8.68 19.07 18.89
C LEU A 234 -9.30 20.18 18.05
N GLY A 235 -10.49 19.97 17.49
CA GLY A 235 -11.20 20.98 16.68
C GLY A 235 -11.54 22.24 17.47
N ILE A 236 -11.98 22.08 18.73
CA ILE A 236 -12.22 23.20 19.65
C ILE A 236 -10.92 23.97 19.90
N VAL A 237 -9.82 23.27 20.23
CA VAL A 237 -8.53 23.91 20.53
C VAL A 237 -7.97 24.62 19.30
N VAL A 238 -8.04 24.00 18.11
CA VAL A 238 -7.63 24.63 16.85
C VAL A 238 -8.47 25.86 16.56
N THR A 239 -9.78 25.82 16.78
CA THR A 239 -10.67 26.98 16.60
C THR A 239 -10.28 28.13 17.52
N ILE A 240 -10.05 27.86 18.81
CA ILE A 240 -9.55 28.86 19.77
C ILE A 240 -8.20 29.42 19.29
N GLY A 241 -7.31 28.55 18.82
CA GLY A 241 -6.00 28.90 18.29
C GLY A 241 -6.07 29.86 17.10
N LEU A 242 -6.97 29.60 16.14
CA LEU A 242 -7.19 30.44 14.97
C LEU A 242 -7.78 31.82 15.34
N VAL A 243 -8.86 31.83 16.14
CA VAL A 243 -9.61 33.05 16.47
C VAL A 243 -8.82 34.01 17.36
N SER A 244 -7.94 33.48 18.20
CA SER A 244 -7.13 34.27 19.15
C SER A 244 -5.75 34.68 18.61
N GLY A 245 -5.45 34.32 17.36
CA GLY A 245 -4.16 34.59 16.72
C GLY A 245 -4.05 35.98 16.10
N GLY A 246 -2.82 36.50 16.01
CA GLY A 246 -2.52 37.75 15.31
C GLY A 246 -2.34 37.57 13.79
N GLY A 247 -1.78 38.57 13.10
CA GLY A 247 -1.63 38.56 11.64
C GLY A 247 -0.85 37.37 11.06
N HIS A 248 0.13 36.81 11.80
CA HIS A 248 0.83 35.59 11.37
C HIS A 248 -0.06 34.34 11.40
N MET A 249 -1.10 34.31 12.24
CA MET A 249 -2.01 33.16 12.32
C MET A 249 -2.84 33.00 11.06
N ALA A 250 -3.24 34.12 10.43
CA ALA A 250 -3.90 34.08 9.13
C ALA A 250 -3.00 33.43 8.06
N SER A 251 -1.68 33.74 8.08
CA SER A 251 -0.71 33.07 7.20
C SER A 251 -0.66 31.55 7.46
N ILE A 252 -0.67 31.11 8.72
CA ILE A 252 -0.70 29.66 9.04
C ILE A 252 -2.04 29.01 8.67
N ALA A 253 -3.16 29.71 8.79
CA ALA A 253 -4.45 29.18 8.37
C ALA A 253 -4.46 28.81 6.87
N THR A 254 -3.81 29.62 6.02
CA THR A 254 -3.68 29.29 4.58
C THR A 254 -2.86 28.03 4.33
N TRP A 255 -1.95 27.67 5.23
CA TRP A 255 -1.15 26.43 5.17
C TRP A 255 -1.97 25.17 5.49
N ILE A 256 -3.11 25.32 6.19
CA ILE A 256 -4.09 24.24 6.35
C ILE A 256 -5.04 24.23 5.14
N ILE A 257 -5.59 25.40 4.81
CA ILE A 257 -6.69 25.52 3.82
C ILE A 257 -6.24 25.15 2.41
N ALA A 258 -5.05 25.57 1.96
CA ALA A 258 -4.65 25.35 0.57
C ALA A 258 -4.40 23.86 0.24
N PRO A 259 -3.64 23.07 1.02
CA PRO A 259 -3.51 21.64 0.75
C PRO A 259 -4.85 20.90 0.76
N VAL A 260 -5.70 21.16 1.76
CA VAL A 260 -7.03 20.54 1.87
C VAL A 260 -7.93 20.95 0.70
N GLY A 261 -8.01 22.26 0.41
CA GLY A 261 -8.85 22.79 -0.64
C GLY A 261 -8.45 22.30 -2.03
N LEU A 262 -7.14 22.18 -2.31
CA LEU A 262 -6.67 21.68 -3.61
C LEU A 262 -6.92 20.18 -3.76
N ILE A 263 -6.79 19.37 -2.71
CA ILE A 263 -7.18 17.96 -2.73
C ILE A 263 -8.65 17.82 -3.10
N LEU A 264 -9.53 18.62 -2.48
CA LEU A 264 -10.97 18.61 -2.74
C LEU A 264 -11.30 19.10 -4.16
N VAL A 265 -10.75 20.24 -4.58
CA VAL A 265 -11.03 20.87 -5.88
C VAL A 265 -10.60 19.98 -7.04
N PHE A 266 -9.47 19.28 -6.92
CA PHE A 266 -9.00 18.38 -7.96
C PHE A 266 -9.59 16.97 -7.86
N GLY A 267 -10.45 16.71 -6.87
CA GLY A 267 -11.04 15.38 -6.66
C GLY A 267 -10.00 14.31 -6.36
N LEU A 268 -8.93 14.70 -5.65
CA LEU A 268 -7.80 13.83 -5.31
C LEU A 268 -8.04 13.08 -4.00
N PHE A 269 -9.25 13.05 -3.45
CA PHE A 269 -9.48 12.34 -2.19
C PHE A 269 -9.57 10.82 -2.45
N SER A 270 -8.47 10.13 -2.16
CA SER A 270 -8.30 8.68 -2.24
C SER A 270 -7.11 8.27 -1.38
N GLU A 271 -7.02 6.98 -1.05
CA GLU A 271 -5.89 6.40 -0.32
C GLU A 271 -4.52 6.78 -0.92
N ALA A 272 -4.46 6.90 -2.25
CA ALA A 272 -3.24 7.26 -2.98
C ALA A 272 -2.76 8.69 -2.70
N PHE A 273 -3.62 9.60 -2.27
CA PHE A 273 -3.38 11.05 -2.24
C PHE A 273 -3.58 11.68 -0.85
N GLU A 274 -4.28 11.01 0.07
CA GLU A 274 -4.45 11.44 1.46
C GLU A 274 -3.11 11.75 2.16
N LYS A 275 -2.04 11.03 1.79
CA LYS A 275 -0.67 11.29 2.24
C LYS A 275 -0.19 12.74 2.06
N PHE A 276 -0.77 13.52 1.13
CA PHE A 276 -0.40 14.92 0.92
C PHE A 276 -0.90 15.84 2.03
N LEU A 277 -1.87 15.40 2.84
CA LEU A 277 -2.32 16.10 4.03
C LEU A 277 -1.21 16.23 5.08
N VAL A 278 -0.16 15.38 5.02
CA VAL A 278 1.03 15.48 5.89
C VAL A 278 1.66 16.87 5.87
N LEU A 279 1.56 17.56 4.72
CA LEU A 279 2.15 18.87 4.52
C LEU A 279 1.46 19.95 5.35
N ALA A 280 0.20 19.73 5.78
CA ALA A 280 -0.60 20.64 6.59
C ALA A 280 -0.58 20.31 8.09
N VAL A 281 -0.15 19.10 8.48
CA VAL A 281 -0.06 18.66 9.88
C VAL A 281 0.75 19.63 10.76
N PRO A 282 1.92 20.15 10.33
CA PRO A 282 2.66 21.10 11.15
C PRO A 282 1.86 22.35 11.50
N ALA A 283 1.05 22.84 10.56
CA ALA A 283 0.19 24.00 10.78
C ALA A 283 -0.91 23.70 11.82
N VAL A 284 -1.56 22.54 11.73
CA VAL A 284 -2.57 22.09 12.71
C VAL A 284 -1.97 22.03 14.11
N ALA A 285 -0.79 21.43 14.26
CA ALA A 285 -0.11 21.33 15.56
C ALA A 285 0.29 22.71 16.13
N ILE A 286 0.79 23.63 15.30
CA ILE A 286 1.14 25.01 15.72
C ILE A 286 -0.12 25.79 16.16
N VAL A 287 -1.20 25.67 15.41
CA VAL A 287 -2.48 26.34 15.73
C VAL A 287 -3.08 25.75 17.01
N ALA A 288 -3.09 24.43 17.16
CA ALA A 288 -3.55 23.76 18.37
C ALA A 288 -2.72 24.17 19.59
N ALA A 289 -1.39 24.24 19.45
CA ALA A 289 -0.50 24.72 20.50
C ALA A 289 -0.84 26.16 20.95
N ASN A 290 -1.18 27.05 20.02
CA ASN A 290 -1.66 28.39 20.36
C ASN A 290 -3.00 28.33 21.10
N GLY A 291 -3.93 27.46 20.67
CA GLY A 291 -5.21 27.25 21.35
C GLY A 291 -5.04 26.80 22.81
N PHE A 292 -4.13 25.86 23.07
CA PHE A 292 -3.81 25.41 24.42
C PHE A 292 -3.20 26.53 25.27
N GLU A 293 -2.25 27.31 24.75
CA GLU A 293 -1.68 28.44 25.49
C GLU A 293 -2.76 29.42 25.93
N ARG A 294 -3.70 29.72 25.04
CA ARG A 294 -4.81 30.64 25.30
C ARG A 294 -5.77 30.09 26.33
N LEU A 295 -6.11 28.81 26.23
CA LEU A 295 -6.98 28.14 27.19
C LEU A 295 -6.36 28.15 28.60
N ILE A 296 -5.06 27.86 28.71
CA ILE A 296 -4.30 27.86 29.96
C ILE A 296 -4.20 29.27 30.57
N ARG A 297 -4.02 30.30 29.73
CA ARG A 297 -3.71 31.66 30.18
C ARG A 297 -4.95 32.49 30.51
N TYR A 298 -6.02 32.39 29.74
CA TYR A 298 -7.18 33.29 29.87
C TYR A 298 -8.27 32.78 30.82
N PHE A 299 -8.42 31.46 30.96
CA PHE A 299 -9.53 30.88 31.74
C PHE A 299 -9.10 30.34 33.12
N TYR A 300 -7.93 30.76 33.61
CA TYR A 300 -7.38 30.41 34.94
C TYR A 300 -7.49 28.91 35.25
N VAL A 301 -8.11 28.54 36.39
CA VAL A 301 -8.20 27.13 36.86
C VAL A 301 -9.11 26.28 35.97
N PRO A 302 -10.35 26.70 35.61
CA PRO A 302 -11.18 25.95 34.66
C PRO A 302 -10.50 25.70 33.31
N GLY A 303 -9.79 26.72 32.79
CA GLY A 303 -9.02 26.60 31.55
C GLY A 303 -7.93 25.55 31.62
N ARG A 304 -7.20 25.48 32.73
CA ARG A 304 -6.15 24.48 32.93
C ARG A 304 -6.71 23.06 33.05
N ILE A 305 -7.82 22.87 33.75
CA ILE A 305 -8.48 21.57 33.86
C ILE A 305 -8.98 21.12 32.48
N LEU A 306 -9.67 22.00 31.75
CA LEU A 306 -10.14 21.70 30.41
C LEU A 306 -8.97 21.41 29.46
N SER A 307 -7.88 22.18 29.53
CA SER A 307 -6.66 21.92 28.75
C SER A 307 -6.08 20.54 29.05
N LEU A 308 -6.03 20.14 30.33
CA LEU A 308 -5.52 18.83 30.75
C LEU A 308 -6.40 17.69 30.22
N LEU A 309 -7.73 17.81 30.36
CA LEU A 309 -8.68 16.80 29.87
C LEU A 309 -8.62 16.67 28.35
N THR A 310 -8.63 17.79 27.64
CA THR A 310 -8.54 17.83 26.18
C THR A 310 -7.20 17.29 25.68
N PHE A 311 -6.09 17.67 26.33
CA PHE A 311 -4.77 17.13 25.99
C PHE A 311 -4.71 15.63 26.27
N GLY A 312 -5.20 15.18 27.42
CA GLY A 312 -5.31 13.75 27.76
C GLY A 312 -6.11 12.96 26.74
N MET A 313 -7.22 13.49 26.25
CA MET A 313 -8.01 12.85 25.19
C MET A 313 -7.25 12.75 23.87
N ILE A 314 -6.56 13.81 23.44
CA ILE A 314 -5.73 13.82 22.23
C ILE A 314 -4.59 12.79 22.37
N ILE A 315 -3.95 12.70 23.54
CA ILE A 315 -2.94 11.67 23.82
C ILE A 315 -3.54 10.28 23.73
N SER A 316 -4.71 10.01 24.32
CA SER A 316 -5.37 8.70 24.24
C SER A 316 -5.65 8.27 22.80
N CYS A 317 -6.22 9.15 21.97
CA CYS A 317 -6.46 8.86 20.55
C CYS A 317 -5.15 8.69 19.76
N THR A 318 -4.12 9.47 20.10
CA THR A 318 -2.78 9.33 19.50
C THR A 318 -2.17 7.97 19.85
N CYS A 319 -2.27 7.54 21.11
CA CYS A 319 -1.80 6.23 21.55
C CYS A 319 -2.53 5.09 20.84
N LEU A 320 -3.85 5.18 20.67
CA LEU A 320 -4.62 4.20 19.90
C LEU A 320 -4.11 4.11 18.45
N SER A 321 -3.89 5.27 17.81
CA SER A 321 -3.39 5.32 16.44
C SER A 321 -1.99 4.74 16.29
N LEU A 322 -1.09 5.03 17.24
CA LEU A 322 0.25 4.46 17.25
C LEU A 322 0.24 2.96 17.57
N ASP A 323 -0.63 2.50 18.47
CA ASP A 323 -0.78 1.08 18.78
C ASP A 323 -1.25 0.30 17.55
N ASN A 324 -2.27 0.80 16.85
CA ASN A 324 -2.70 0.25 15.57
C ASN A 324 -1.55 0.21 14.55
N MET A 325 -0.78 1.28 14.43
CA MET A 325 0.33 1.36 13.47
C MET A 325 1.41 0.28 13.69
N TYR A 326 1.70 -0.09 14.94
CA TYR A 326 2.75 -1.08 15.24
C TYR A 326 2.22 -2.52 15.42
N HIS A 327 1.01 -2.68 15.94
CA HIS A 327 0.52 -3.98 16.40
C HIS A 327 -0.64 -4.53 15.56
N ASN A 328 -1.43 -3.69 14.89
CA ASN A 328 -2.60 -4.14 14.15
C ASN A 328 -2.21 -4.59 12.73
N GLU A 329 -2.50 -5.85 12.41
CA GLU A 329 -2.15 -6.49 11.13
C GLU A 329 -2.81 -5.81 9.92
N TYR A 330 -3.98 -5.21 10.11
CA TYR A 330 -4.68 -4.48 9.03
C TYR A 330 -3.88 -3.31 8.48
N TYR A 331 -3.09 -2.63 9.33
CA TYR A 331 -2.29 -1.46 8.94
C TYR A 331 -0.83 -1.81 8.62
N ARG A 332 -0.43 -3.08 8.71
CA ARG A 332 0.94 -3.50 8.41
C ARG A 332 1.22 -3.43 6.91
N ARG A 333 2.46 -3.06 6.58
CA ARG A 333 2.97 -3.17 5.21
C ARG A 333 3.24 -4.63 4.86
N ASP A 334 3.13 -4.94 3.57
CA ASP A 334 3.41 -6.26 3.04
C ASP A 334 4.86 -6.71 3.34
N ASP A 335 5.01 -7.95 3.80
CA ASP A 335 6.30 -8.49 4.24
C ASP A 335 7.04 -9.22 3.10
N TYR A 336 7.58 -8.42 2.18
CA TYR A 336 8.41 -8.94 1.08
C TYR A 336 9.68 -9.65 1.57
N ARG A 337 10.20 -9.33 2.77
CA ARG A 337 11.40 -9.98 3.29
C ARG A 337 11.08 -11.43 3.64
N SER A 338 10.04 -11.66 4.43
CA SER A 338 9.63 -13.01 4.82
C SER A 338 9.18 -13.80 3.58
N LEU A 339 8.44 -13.17 2.66
CA LEU A 339 8.06 -13.78 1.39
C LEU A 339 9.26 -14.29 0.59
N VAL A 340 10.27 -13.43 0.34
CA VAL A 340 11.43 -13.84 -0.45
C VAL A 340 12.27 -14.87 0.30
N THR A 341 12.40 -14.72 1.62
CA THR A 341 13.14 -15.70 2.46
C THR A 341 12.49 -17.07 2.38
N ASP A 342 11.16 -17.15 2.45
CA ASP A 342 10.41 -18.39 2.38
C ASP A 342 10.47 -19.03 0.99
N ILE A 343 10.36 -18.23 -0.08
CA ILE A 343 10.54 -18.72 -1.47
C ILE A 343 11.92 -19.32 -1.64
N LEU A 344 12.98 -18.62 -1.19
CA LEU A 344 14.36 -19.09 -1.32
C LEU A 344 14.65 -20.31 -0.43
N TYR A 345 14.06 -20.38 0.77
CA TYR A 345 14.21 -21.54 1.65
C TYR A 345 13.53 -22.80 1.07
N LYS A 346 12.39 -22.62 0.40
CA LYS A 346 11.64 -23.72 -0.22
C LYS A 346 12.06 -24.00 -1.67
N TYR A 347 13.03 -23.24 -2.20
CA TYR A 347 13.46 -23.31 -3.60
C TYR A 347 13.97 -24.71 -3.95
N ARG A 348 13.57 -25.20 -5.12
CA ARG A 348 14.05 -26.45 -5.73
C ARG A 348 14.61 -26.15 -7.12
N GLU A 349 15.56 -26.95 -7.58
CA GLU A 349 16.00 -26.90 -8.97
C GLU A 349 14.81 -27.19 -9.88
N GLY A 350 14.59 -26.37 -10.92
CA GLY A 350 13.39 -26.43 -11.76
C GLY A 350 12.24 -25.52 -11.32
N ASP A 351 12.42 -24.70 -10.29
CA ASP A 351 11.43 -23.67 -9.90
C ASP A 351 11.54 -22.40 -10.75
N ALA A 352 10.39 -21.84 -11.12
CA ALA A 352 10.24 -20.48 -11.64
C ALA A 352 9.28 -19.66 -10.77
N VAL A 353 9.60 -18.38 -10.54
CA VAL A 353 8.76 -17.43 -9.81
C VAL A 353 8.09 -16.48 -10.80
N LEU A 354 6.75 -16.41 -10.77
CA LEU A 354 5.94 -15.56 -11.63
C LEU A 354 5.43 -14.36 -10.83
N LEU A 355 5.77 -13.14 -11.24
CA LEU A 355 5.30 -11.91 -10.60
C LEU A 355 4.09 -11.36 -11.34
N ASN A 356 2.87 -11.55 -10.80
CA ASN A 356 1.62 -11.08 -11.40
C ASN A 356 1.31 -9.61 -11.10
N ALA A 357 2.36 -8.78 -11.11
CA ALA A 357 2.36 -7.33 -11.21
C ALA A 357 3.81 -6.86 -11.38
N PRO A 358 4.17 -6.22 -12.52
CA PRO A 358 5.58 -5.96 -12.85
C PRO A 358 6.29 -5.00 -11.87
N ASN A 359 5.54 -4.13 -11.19
CA ASN A 359 6.09 -3.21 -10.19
C ASN A 359 6.66 -3.92 -8.94
N GLN A 360 6.28 -5.18 -8.68
CA GLN A 360 6.87 -5.97 -7.59
C GLN A 360 8.34 -6.32 -7.83
N ALA A 361 8.78 -6.34 -9.09
CA ALA A 361 10.15 -6.72 -9.44
C ALA A 361 11.20 -5.82 -8.79
N GLU A 362 10.92 -4.52 -8.63
CA GLU A 362 11.85 -3.61 -7.96
C GLU A 362 12.05 -3.99 -6.49
N VAL A 363 10.97 -4.35 -5.79
CA VAL A 363 11.03 -4.74 -4.37
C VAL A 363 11.67 -6.11 -4.20
N ILE A 364 11.31 -7.08 -5.04
CA ILE A 364 11.87 -8.43 -4.98
C ILE A 364 13.36 -8.41 -5.31
N SER A 365 13.80 -7.62 -6.30
CA SER A 365 15.22 -7.49 -6.64
C SER A 365 16.10 -6.93 -5.50
N TYR A 366 15.50 -6.27 -4.51
CA TYR A 366 16.22 -5.84 -3.31
C TYR A 366 16.60 -7.02 -2.41
N TYR A 367 15.69 -7.98 -2.23
CA TYR A 367 15.90 -9.16 -1.38
C TYR A 367 16.50 -10.35 -2.15
N TYR A 368 16.29 -10.41 -3.46
CA TYR A 368 16.83 -11.44 -4.35
C TYR A 368 17.48 -10.80 -5.60
N PRO A 369 18.71 -10.26 -5.47
CA PRO A 369 19.33 -9.48 -6.55
C PRO A 369 19.66 -10.24 -7.84
N SER A 370 19.83 -11.57 -7.78
CA SER A 370 20.10 -12.36 -9.00
C SER A 370 18.90 -12.37 -9.93
N MET A 371 17.67 -12.30 -9.38
CA MET A 371 16.41 -12.44 -10.11
C MET A 371 16.40 -13.68 -11.03
N GLU A 372 17.19 -14.70 -10.67
CA GLU A 372 17.33 -15.92 -11.44
C GLU A 372 16.02 -16.70 -11.39
N ASN A 373 15.54 -17.15 -12.56
CA ASN A 373 14.24 -17.83 -12.71
C ASN A 373 13.03 -17.01 -12.20
N VAL A 374 13.15 -15.67 -12.14
CA VAL A 374 12.05 -14.77 -11.82
C VAL A 374 11.52 -14.09 -13.09
N PHE A 375 10.24 -14.30 -13.38
CA PHE A 375 9.56 -13.80 -14.57
C PHE A 375 8.50 -12.79 -14.19
N GLN A 376 8.57 -11.60 -14.79
CA GLN A 376 7.51 -10.61 -14.70
C GLN A 376 6.43 -10.95 -15.74
N VAL A 377 5.25 -11.34 -15.28
CA VAL A 377 4.07 -11.58 -16.14
C VAL A 377 3.15 -10.35 -16.06
N ALA A 378 2.12 -10.31 -16.92
CA ALA A 378 1.15 -9.22 -16.99
C ALA A 378 1.78 -7.82 -17.26
N ARG A 379 2.82 -7.78 -18.10
CA ARG A 379 3.67 -6.58 -18.34
C ARG A 379 3.05 -5.51 -19.23
N THR A 380 2.21 -5.88 -20.19
CA THR A 380 1.77 -4.95 -21.24
C THR A 380 0.53 -4.15 -20.83
N ARG A 381 0.47 -2.90 -21.30
CA ARG A 381 -0.72 -2.04 -21.23
C ARG A 381 -1.00 -1.49 -22.65
N PRO A 382 -2.11 -1.88 -23.32
CA PRO A 382 -3.15 -2.82 -22.86
C PRO A 382 -2.61 -4.26 -22.66
N PHE A 383 -3.33 -5.03 -21.84
CA PHE A 383 -3.01 -6.43 -21.57
C PHE A 383 -3.23 -7.29 -22.83
N ASP A 384 -2.28 -8.17 -23.15
CA ASP A 384 -2.35 -9.06 -24.32
C ASP A 384 -2.41 -10.52 -23.84
N THR A 385 -3.62 -11.07 -23.82
CA THR A 385 -3.92 -12.42 -23.35
C THR A 385 -3.18 -13.49 -24.12
N HIS A 386 -3.15 -13.42 -25.46
CA HIS A 386 -2.51 -14.44 -26.28
C HIS A 386 -1.00 -14.47 -26.04
N LYS A 387 -0.36 -13.29 -26.04
CA LYS A 387 1.07 -13.19 -25.76
C LYS A 387 1.40 -13.70 -24.36
N GLN A 388 0.55 -13.41 -23.37
CA GLN A 388 0.75 -13.86 -22.00
C GLN A 388 0.65 -15.38 -21.87
N ILE A 389 -0.31 -16.02 -22.53
CA ILE A 389 -0.47 -17.48 -22.54
C ILE A 389 0.77 -18.15 -23.16
N VAL A 390 1.24 -17.66 -24.32
CA VAL A 390 2.45 -18.20 -24.98
C VAL A 390 3.68 -18.09 -24.07
N GLU A 391 3.81 -16.99 -23.32
CA GLU A 391 4.89 -16.83 -22.34
C GLU A 391 4.78 -17.86 -21.21
N LEU A 392 3.59 -18.07 -20.66
CA LEU A 392 3.35 -19.05 -19.60
C LEU A 392 3.63 -20.48 -20.05
N GLU A 393 3.17 -20.88 -21.23
CA GLU A 393 3.46 -22.19 -21.83
C GLU A 393 4.97 -22.40 -22.02
N THR A 394 5.69 -21.37 -22.44
CA THR A 394 7.15 -21.44 -22.65
C THR A 394 7.89 -21.65 -21.34
N ILE A 395 7.46 -20.96 -20.27
CA ILE A 395 8.01 -21.12 -18.93
C ILE A 395 7.71 -22.53 -18.42
N ALA A 396 6.45 -22.99 -18.48
CA ALA A 396 6.07 -24.31 -18.00
C ALA A 396 6.80 -25.47 -18.71
N ARG A 397 7.23 -25.30 -19.97
CA ARG A 397 8.07 -26.31 -20.66
C ARG A 397 9.50 -26.44 -20.10
N SER A 398 9.97 -25.42 -19.39
CA SER A 398 11.37 -25.32 -18.94
C SER A 398 11.53 -25.52 -17.43
N TYR A 399 10.42 -25.49 -16.68
CA TYR A 399 10.39 -25.53 -15.22
C TYR A 399 9.32 -26.52 -14.77
N SER A 400 9.60 -27.28 -13.72
CA SER A 400 8.68 -28.28 -13.17
C SER A 400 7.73 -27.72 -12.13
N ARG A 401 8.06 -26.56 -11.54
CA ARG A 401 7.23 -25.92 -10.51
C ARG A 401 7.19 -24.40 -10.68
N LEU A 402 5.99 -23.84 -10.63
CA LEU A 402 5.72 -22.42 -10.82
C LEU A 402 5.20 -21.81 -9.51
N ILE A 403 5.82 -20.72 -9.06
CA ILE A 403 5.44 -20.01 -7.84
C ILE A 403 4.85 -18.66 -8.26
N GLY A 404 3.52 -18.56 -8.21
CA GLY A 404 2.79 -17.33 -8.50
C GLY A 404 2.79 -16.39 -7.30
N VAL A 405 3.32 -15.17 -7.49
CA VAL A 405 3.25 -14.06 -6.52
C VAL A 405 2.20 -13.08 -7.02
N PHE A 406 1.10 -13.00 -6.27
CA PHE A 406 -0.12 -12.29 -6.65
C PHE A 406 -0.35 -11.08 -5.75
N TRP A 407 -0.39 -9.89 -6.36
CA TRP A 407 -0.68 -8.62 -5.69
C TRP A 407 -1.09 -7.57 -6.73
N GLY A 408 -2.12 -6.77 -6.46
CA GLY A 408 -2.53 -5.69 -7.38
C GLY A 408 -3.11 -6.18 -8.71
N GLU A 409 -3.59 -7.44 -8.77
CA GLU A 409 -4.07 -8.12 -9.98
C GLU A 409 -5.16 -7.34 -10.72
N LYS A 410 -6.05 -6.65 -10.00
CA LYS A 410 -7.10 -5.80 -10.61
C LYS A 410 -6.55 -4.75 -11.59
N GLN A 411 -5.31 -4.30 -11.39
CA GLN A 411 -4.63 -3.37 -12.29
C GLN A 411 -3.69 -4.07 -13.27
N ALA A 412 -3.11 -5.21 -12.86
CA ALA A 412 -2.11 -5.93 -13.64
C ALA A 412 -2.69 -6.92 -14.64
N ASP A 413 -3.61 -7.74 -14.17
CA ASP A 413 -4.28 -8.82 -14.85
C ASP A 413 -5.78 -8.80 -14.47
N PRO A 414 -6.55 -7.81 -14.96
CA PRO A 414 -7.93 -7.57 -14.50
C PRO A 414 -8.89 -8.75 -14.72
N GLU A 415 -8.60 -9.58 -15.72
CA GLU A 415 -9.39 -10.76 -16.07
C GLU A 415 -8.86 -12.04 -15.39
N GLY A 416 -7.75 -11.96 -14.65
CA GLY A 416 -7.13 -13.08 -13.95
C GLY A 416 -6.58 -14.15 -14.90
N VAL A 417 -6.10 -13.77 -16.09
CA VAL A 417 -5.63 -14.67 -17.14
C VAL A 417 -4.50 -15.56 -16.64
N VAL A 418 -3.55 -15.00 -15.88
CA VAL A 418 -2.38 -15.76 -15.38
C VAL A 418 -2.82 -16.86 -14.43
N GLU A 419 -3.63 -16.53 -13.43
CA GLU A 419 -4.08 -17.54 -12.46
C GLU A 419 -5.05 -18.55 -13.08
N LYS A 420 -5.97 -18.11 -13.95
CA LYS A 420 -6.87 -19.03 -14.66
C LYS A 420 -6.09 -20.05 -15.49
N TRP A 421 -5.06 -19.61 -16.19
CA TRP A 421 -4.18 -20.50 -16.94
C TRP A 421 -3.44 -21.47 -16.00
N LEU A 422 -2.85 -20.98 -14.91
CA LEU A 422 -2.19 -21.84 -13.92
C LEU A 422 -3.16 -22.88 -13.35
N ASN A 423 -4.38 -22.50 -12.99
CA ASN A 423 -5.37 -23.42 -12.42
C ASN A 423 -5.92 -24.46 -13.43
N SER A 424 -5.79 -24.22 -14.75
CA SER A 424 -6.31 -25.10 -15.80
C SER A 424 -5.24 -25.97 -16.46
N GLU A 425 -3.99 -25.53 -16.44
CA GLU A 425 -2.87 -26.21 -17.11
C GLU A 425 -1.83 -26.78 -16.13
N THR A 426 -1.97 -26.50 -14.82
CA THR A 426 -1.03 -26.93 -13.78
C THR A 426 -1.76 -27.32 -12.49
N PHE A 427 -1.06 -27.97 -11.57
CA PHE A 427 -1.61 -28.51 -10.34
C PHE A 427 -1.27 -27.60 -9.16
N LYS A 428 -2.24 -26.81 -8.68
CA LYS A 428 -2.06 -26.00 -7.45
C LYS A 428 -1.81 -26.93 -6.26
N THR A 429 -0.75 -26.66 -5.50
CA THR A 429 -0.30 -27.52 -4.38
C THR A 429 -0.43 -26.84 -3.02
N THR A 430 -0.01 -25.59 -2.93
CA THR A 430 0.00 -24.83 -1.67
C THR A 430 -0.33 -23.38 -1.93
N GLU A 431 -0.87 -22.73 -0.90
CA GLU A 431 -1.08 -21.29 -0.87
C GLU A 431 -0.73 -20.72 0.49
N SER A 432 -0.23 -19.48 0.50
CA SER A 432 0.17 -18.75 1.69
C SER A 432 0.00 -17.25 1.49
N TRP A 433 -0.17 -16.52 2.60
CA TRP A 433 -0.37 -15.08 2.59
C TRP A 433 0.75 -14.38 3.37
N TYR A 434 1.28 -13.31 2.80
CA TYR A 434 2.31 -12.45 3.37
C TYR A 434 1.80 -11.01 3.37
N GLY A 435 0.99 -10.66 4.38
CA GLY A 435 0.19 -9.43 4.34
C GLY A 435 -0.91 -9.56 3.27
N ALA A 436 -0.99 -8.59 2.36
CA ALA A 436 -1.92 -8.63 1.24
C ALA A 436 -1.40 -9.42 0.02
N ILE A 437 -0.14 -9.89 0.05
CA ILE A 437 0.44 -10.67 -1.04
C ILE A 437 0.06 -12.13 -0.88
N ARG A 438 -0.49 -12.73 -1.93
CA ARG A 438 -0.76 -14.16 -1.99
C ARG A 438 0.33 -14.86 -2.78
N VAL A 439 0.84 -15.96 -2.25
CA VAL A 439 1.79 -16.82 -2.92
C VAL A 439 1.17 -18.20 -3.08
N ALA A 440 1.03 -18.65 -4.32
CA ALA A 440 0.53 -19.98 -4.65
C ALA A 440 1.57 -20.76 -5.46
N THR A 441 1.73 -22.03 -5.13
CA THR A 441 2.68 -22.92 -5.80
C THR A 441 1.92 -23.91 -6.67
N TYR A 442 2.45 -24.13 -7.87
CA TYR A 442 1.86 -24.97 -8.91
C TYR A 442 2.89 -25.96 -9.42
N ASP A 443 2.52 -27.23 -9.50
CA ASP A 443 3.32 -28.28 -10.12
C ASP A 443 2.92 -28.40 -11.59
N VAL A 444 3.90 -28.39 -12.50
CA VAL A 444 3.61 -28.44 -13.95
C VAL A 444 3.12 -29.83 -14.33
N ALA A 445 2.07 -29.87 -15.15
CA ALA A 445 1.41 -31.12 -15.48
C ALA A 445 2.32 -32.13 -16.19
N GLU A 446 2.36 -33.34 -15.65
CA GLU A 446 2.89 -34.52 -16.34
C GLU A 446 1.80 -35.13 -17.24
N GLU A 447 2.18 -35.92 -18.25
CA GLU A 447 1.19 -36.65 -19.04
C GLU A 447 0.49 -37.70 -18.17
N VAL A 448 -0.83 -37.57 -18.02
CA VAL A 448 -1.63 -38.48 -17.23
C VAL A 448 -2.54 -39.33 -18.11
N TYR A 449 -2.55 -40.65 -17.86
CA TYR A 449 -3.51 -41.55 -18.50
C TYR A 449 -4.85 -41.53 -17.76
N MET A 450 -5.89 -41.06 -18.44
CA MET A 450 -7.26 -41.01 -17.90
C MET A 450 -7.92 -42.39 -17.90
N LYS A 451 -8.57 -42.74 -16.79
CA LYS A 451 -9.33 -43.96 -16.56
C LYS A 451 -10.79 -43.62 -16.33
N GLU A 452 -11.69 -44.44 -16.86
CA GLU A 452 -13.13 -44.33 -16.59
C GLU A 452 -13.46 -44.72 -15.15
N ILE A 453 -14.41 -44.01 -14.55
CA ILE A 453 -14.96 -44.28 -13.21
C ILE A 453 -16.43 -43.86 -13.18
N ASP A 454 -17.24 -44.56 -12.40
CA ASP A 454 -18.65 -44.18 -12.18
C ASP A 454 -18.77 -43.59 -10.77
N GLY A 455 -18.74 -42.26 -10.69
CA GLY A 455 -18.85 -41.52 -9.44
C GLY A 455 -20.01 -40.53 -9.47
N ASN A 456 -21.21 -40.97 -9.10
CA ASN A 456 -22.39 -40.12 -9.07
C ASN A 456 -22.68 -39.58 -7.66
N PHE A 457 -22.63 -38.26 -7.49
CA PHE A 457 -22.86 -37.56 -6.23
C PHE A 457 -24.26 -36.94 -6.17
N ASP A 458 -25.09 -37.45 -5.25
CA ASP A 458 -26.49 -37.07 -5.02
C ASP A 458 -27.39 -37.12 -6.29
N GLY A 459 -26.98 -37.79 -7.37
CA GLY A 459 -27.70 -37.80 -8.65
C GLY A 459 -27.43 -36.59 -9.55
N VAL A 460 -26.62 -35.62 -9.08
CA VAL A 460 -26.50 -34.28 -9.68
C VAL A 460 -25.16 -34.09 -10.39
N ILE A 461 -24.06 -34.43 -9.71
CA ILE A 461 -22.70 -34.26 -10.23
C ILE A 461 -22.11 -35.63 -10.49
N SER A 462 -21.57 -35.85 -11.69
CA SER A 462 -20.96 -37.12 -12.09
C SER A 462 -19.48 -36.95 -12.38
N LEU A 463 -18.65 -37.80 -11.78
CA LEU A 463 -17.25 -38.02 -12.15
C LEU A 463 -17.22 -39.12 -13.21
N HIS A 464 -16.69 -38.81 -14.40
CA HIS A 464 -16.60 -39.76 -15.51
C HIS A 464 -15.22 -40.36 -15.63
N ARG A 465 -14.18 -39.54 -15.47
CA ARG A 465 -12.79 -39.97 -15.63
C ARG A 465 -11.90 -39.36 -14.58
N TYR A 466 -10.84 -40.09 -14.24
CA TYR A 466 -9.77 -39.59 -13.41
C TYR A 466 -8.41 -40.02 -13.95
N GLY A 467 -7.39 -39.24 -13.64
CA GLY A 467 -6.00 -39.54 -13.96
C GLY A 467 -5.12 -39.27 -12.74
N VAL A 468 -4.08 -40.09 -12.56
CA VAL A 468 -3.02 -39.88 -11.57
C VAL A 468 -1.66 -40.05 -12.25
N ASN A 469 -0.73 -39.11 -12.03
CA ASN A 469 0.56 -39.07 -12.74
C ASN A 469 1.46 -40.29 -12.48
N SER A 470 1.40 -40.87 -11.27
CA SER A 470 2.17 -42.07 -10.90
C SER A 470 1.37 -42.97 -9.96
N ARG A 471 1.90 -44.17 -9.69
CA ARG A 471 1.44 -45.07 -8.62
C ARG A 471 2.44 -45.22 -7.49
N GLU A 472 3.66 -44.72 -7.69
CA GLU A 472 4.75 -44.78 -6.73
C GLU A 472 5.27 -43.35 -6.53
N PHE A 473 5.31 -42.91 -5.28
CA PHE A 473 5.68 -41.56 -4.88
C PHE A 473 6.64 -41.61 -3.69
N ARG A 474 7.32 -40.51 -3.43
CA ARG A 474 8.17 -40.30 -2.27
C ARG A 474 7.65 -39.16 -1.39
N PRO A 475 7.98 -39.12 -0.09
CA PRO A 475 7.71 -37.96 0.73
C PRO A 475 8.30 -36.68 0.10
N GLY A 476 7.47 -35.66 -0.10
CA GLY A 476 7.83 -34.41 -0.76
C GLY A 476 7.43 -34.30 -2.23
N ASP A 477 6.93 -35.39 -2.83
CA ASP A 477 6.34 -35.41 -4.17
C ASP A 477 4.92 -34.82 -4.16
N VAL A 478 4.41 -34.53 -5.36
CA VAL A 478 3.05 -34.08 -5.60
C VAL A 478 2.30 -35.17 -6.34
N VAL A 479 1.19 -35.62 -5.76
CA VAL A 479 0.22 -36.48 -6.47
C VAL A 479 -0.64 -35.57 -7.33
N GLN A 480 -0.45 -35.64 -8.64
CA GLN A 480 -1.22 -34.87 -9.61
C GLN A 480 -2.47 -35.66 -10.00
N VAL A 481 -3.65 -35.11 -9.69
CA VAL A 481 -4.95 -35.76 -9.93
C VAL A 481 -5.79 -34.92 -10.86
N THR A 482 -6.08 -35.44 -12.05
CA THR A 482 -6.98 -34.82 -13.04
C THR A 482 -8.34 -35.50 -12.96
N LEU A 483 -9.43 -34.73 -12.97
CA LEU A 483 -10.80 -35.21 -12.80
C LEU A 483 -11.69 -34.60 -13.87
N ASP A 484 -12.48 -35.42 -14.58
CA ASP A 484 -13.47 -34.94 -15.54
C ASP A 484 -14.88 -35.11 -14.99
N TRP A 485 -15.53 -33.98 -14.80
CA TRP A 485 -16.85 -33.89 -14.20
C TRP A 485 -17.91 -33.46 -15.22
N SER A 486 -19.18 -33.78 -14.93
CA SER A 486 -20.31 -33.06 -15.52
C SER A 486 -21.46 -32.93 -14.53
N ALA A 487 -22.39 -32.03 -14.82
CA ALA A 487 -23.66 -31.91 -14.11
C ALA A 487 -24.81 -32.33 -15.02
N SER A 488 -25.77 -33.08 -14.46
CA SER A 488 -26.99 -33.51 -15.16
C SER A 488 -28.08 -32.43 -15.19
N THR A 489 -27.96 -31.42 -14.32
CA THR A 489 -28.87 -30.27 -14.18
C THR A 489 -28.08 -29.03 -13.79
N GLU A 490 -28.67 -27.84 -13.99
CA GLU A 490 -28.13 -26.59 -13.46
C GLU A 490 -27.97 -26.64 -11.93
N ILE A 491 -26.82 -26.17 -11.43
CA ILE A 491 -26.47 -26.22 -10.01
C ILE A 491 -26.52 -24.79 -9.47
N ASN A 492 -27.37 -24.53 -8.47
CA ASN A 492 -27.44 -23.19 -7.85
C ASN A 492 -26.47 -23.01 -6.67
N SER A 493 -25.89 -24.10 -6.18
CA SER A 493 -24.99 -24.12 -5.02
C SER A 493 -23.53 -24.22 -5.46
N ARG A 494 -22.65 -23.64 -4.64
CA ARG A 494 -21.19 -23.77 -4.80
C ARG A 494 -20.66 -24.92 -3.95
N TYR A 495 -19.90 -25.79 -4.59
CA TYR A 495 -19.29 -26.95 -3.95
C TYR A 495 -17.77 -26.90 -4.04
N LYS A 496 -17.12 -27.48 -3.03
CA LYS A 496 -15.70 -27.83 -3.09
C LYS A 496 -15.55 -29.31 -3.37
N ILE A 497 -14.57 -29.62 -4.20
CA ILE A 497 -14.07 -30.97 -4.44
C ILE A 497 -12.89 -31.15 -3.49
N PHE A 498 -12.90 -32.24 -2.74
CA PHE A 498 -11.77 -32.65 -1.92
C PHE A 498 -11.12 -33.88 -2.52
N VAL A 499 -9.79 -33.87 -2.58
CA VAL A 499 -8.98 -35.03 -2.96
C VAL A 499 -8.03 -35.34 -1.82
N HIS A 500 -8.19 -36.51 -1.23
CA HIS A 500 -7.58 -36.89 0.03
C HIS A 500 -6.77 -38.18 -0.12
N ILE A 501 -5.63 -38.25 0.58
CA ILE A 501 -4.79 -39.43 0.72
C ILE A 501 -4.96 -39.96 2.15
N TYR A 502 -5.39 -41.22 2.28
CA TYR A 502 -5.67 -41.87 3.55
C TYR A 502 -4.71 -43.04 3.78
N ASP A 503 -4.25 -43.19 5.03
CA ASP A 503 -3.67 -44.46 5.50
C ASP A 503 -4.81 -45.46 5.76
N ASP A 504 -5.76 -45.03 6.60
CA ASP A 504 -7.05 -45.67 6.83
C ASP A 504 -8.16 -44.67 6.48
N VAL A 505 -9.14 -45.09 5.68
CA VAL A 505 -10.24 -44.23 5.18
C VAL A 505 -11.18 -43.74 6.29
N ASP A 506 -11.17 -44.44 7.44
CA ASP A 506 -11.92 -44.08 8.63
C ASP A 506 -11.18 -43.07 9.53
N LEU A 507 -9.90 -42.79 9.23
CA LEU A 507 -9.09 -41.79 9.92
C LEU A 507 -8.99 -40.49 9.11
N PRO A 508 -8.56 -39.37 9.73
CA PRO A 508 -8.22 -38.16 8.99
C PRO A 508 -7.17 -38.42 7.91
N PRO A 509 -7.27 -37.74 6.75
CA PRO A 509 -6.31 -37.91 5.67
C PRO A 509 -4.91 -37.45 6.10
N ILE A 510 -3.89 -38.12 5.57
CA ILE A 510 -2.48 -37.75 5.79
C ILE A 510 -2.05 -36.56 4.93
N ALA A 511 -2.73 -36.35 3.80
CA ALA A 511 -2.55 -35.24 2.88
C ALA A 511 -3.87 -34.99 2.13
N GLN A 512 -4.15 -33.74 1.76
CA GLN A 512 -5.40 -33.36 1.13
C GLN A 512 -5.25 -32.08 0.29
N HIS A 513 -6.11 -31.92 -0.71
CA HIS A 513 -6.34 -30.67 -1.43
C HIS A 513 -7.84 -30.45 -1.65
N ASP A 514 -8.33 -29.30 -1.16
CA ASP A 514 -9.74 -28.92 -1.16
C ASP A 514 -9.91 -27.59 -1.90
N SER A 515 -10.56 -27.61 -3.06
CA SER A 515 -10.79 -26.42 -3.86
C SER A 515 -12.16 -26.43 -4.51
N GLU A 516 -12.64 -25.26 -4.88
CA GLU A 516 -13.67 -25.19 -5.91
C GLU A 516 -13.07 -25.64 -7.25
N PRO A 517 -13.90 -26.17 -8.18
CA PRO A 517 -13.38 -26.70 -9.43
C PRO A 517 -12.55 -25.69 -10.23
N VAL A 518 -11.50 -26.19 -10.88
CA VAL A 518 -10.54 -25.45 -11.71
C VAL A 518 -9.89 -24.31 -10.91
N GLY A 519 -9.49 -24.63 -9.67
CA GLY A 519 -8.92 -23.67 -8.73
C GLY A 519 -9.84 -22.48 -8.40
N GLY A 520 -11.17 -22.66 -8.54
CA GLY A 520 -12.19 -21.62 -8.35
C GLY A 520 -12.46 -20.74 -9.57
N SER A 521 -11.86 -21.03 -10.73
CA SER A 521 -12.15 -20.30 -11.97
C SER A 521 -13.43 -20.78 -12.67
N MET A 522 -13.88 -22.00 -12.37
CA MET A 522 -15.12 -22.58 -12.89
C MET A 522 -15.94 -23.22 -11.75
N PRO A 523 -16.44 -22.43 -10.79
CA PRO A 523 -17.24 -22.95 -9.68
C PRO A 523 -18.50 -23.66 -10.19
N THR A 524 -19.01 -24.64 -9.44
CA THR A 524 -20.08 -25.54 -9.86
C THR A 524 -21.37 -24.84 -10.31
N ASN A 525 -21.61 -23.61 -9.84
CA ASN A 525 -22.79 -22.83 -10.23
C ASN A 525 -22.67 -22.15 -11.60
N LEU A 526 -21.52 -22.28 -12.27
CA LEU A 526 -21.32 -21.85 -13.66
C LEU A 526 -21.34 -23.02 -14.64
N TRP A 527 -21.53 -24.25 -14.18
CA TRP A 527 -21.52 -25.43 -15.05
C TRP A 527 -22.80 -25.47 -15.87
N GLU A 528 -22.67 -25.58 -17.20
CA GLU A 528 -23.79 -25.83 -18.09
C GLU A 528 -24.10 -27.34 -18.17
N ASN A 529 -25.32 -27.65 -18.62
CA ASN A 529 -25.80 -29.04 -18.65
C ASN A 529 -24.99 -29.89 -19.63
N ASN A 530 -24.37 -30.97 -19.13
CA ASN A 530 -23.48 -31.89 -19.85
C ASN A 530 -22.14 -31.33 -20.33
N ASP A 531 -21.71 -30.15 -19.86
CA ASP A 531 -20.33 -29.72 -20.08
C ASP A 531 -19.37 -30.60 -19.29
N ILE A 532 -18.26 -30.99 -19.92
CA ILE A 532 -17.16 -31.66 -19.25
C ILE A 532 -16.26 -30.59 -18.64
N VAL A 533 -16.13 -30.63 -17.32
CA VAL A 533 -15.23 -29.74 -16.56
C VAL A 533 -14.03 -30.56 -16.10
N THR A 534 -12.86 -30.27 -16.67
CA THR A 534 -11.58 -30.85 -16.26
C THR A 534 -11.02 -30.06 -15.08
N ASP A 535 -10.81 -30.74 -13.97
CA ASP A 535 -10.36 -30.18 -12.71
C ASP A 535 -9.04 -30.83 -12.26
N MET A 536 -8.11 -30.02 -11.76
CA MET A 536 -6.73 -30.43 -11.46
C MET A 536 -6.38 -30.18 -9.99
N HIS A 537 -6.03 -31.24 -9.26
CA HIS A 537 -5.66 -31.20 -7.85
C HIS A 537 -4.22 -31.68 -7.63
N GLY A 538 -3.37 -30.84 -7.03
CA GLY A 538 -2.02 -31.21 -6.63
C GLY A 538 -1.95 -31.49 -5.14
N ILE A 539 -1.75 -32.75 -4.74
CA ILE A 539 -1.68 -33.14 -3.34
C ILE A 539 -0.23 -33.33 -2.93
N TYR A 540 0.30 -32.39 -2.16
CA TYR A 540 1.67 -32.46 -1.63
C TYR A 540 1.77 -33.54 -0.53
N ILE A 541 2.70 -34.48 -0.68
CA ILE A 541 2.96 -35.51 0.34
C ILE A 541 3.92 -34.95 1.39
N PRO A 542 3.52 -34.86 2.67
CA PRO A 542 4.41 -34.38 3.73
C PRO A 542 5.67 -35.25 3.89
N ALA A 543 6.80 -34.60 4.21
CA ALA A 543 8.11 -35.27 4.33
C ALA A 543 8.19 -36.30 5.47
N ASN A 544 7.23 -36.31 6.39
CA ASN A 544 7.15 -37.23 7.53
C ASN A 544 6.21 -38.42 7.29
N VAL A 545 5.63 -38.55 6.10
CA VAL A 545 4.83 -39.72 5.72
C VAL A 545 5.75 -40.94 5.62
N LYS A 546 5.30 -42.07 6.17
CA LYS A 546 6.06 -43.32 6.17
C LYS A 546 5.89 -44.05 4.84
N GLU A 547 6.77 -45.00 4.57
CA GLU A 547 6.55 -45.94 3.48
C GLU A 547 5.27 -46.76 3.73
N GLY A 548 4.50 -47.01 2.67
CA GLY A 548 3.22 -47.71 2.79
C GLY A 548 2.33 -47.60 1.57
N ILE A 549 1.18 -48.28 1.64
CA ILE A 549 0.14 -48.23 0.62
C ILE A 549 -0.98 -47.35 1.15
N TYR A 550 -1.31 -46.29 0.42
CA TYR A 550 -2.30 -45.29 0.80
C TYR A 550 -3.48 -45.30 -0.18
N THR A 551 -4.65 -44.89 0.31
CA THR A 551 -5.88 -44.82 -0.48
C THR A 551 -6.12 -43.37 -0.93
N LEU A 552 -6.20 -43.16 -2.24
CA LEU A 552 -6.58 -41.88 -2.83
C LEU A 552 -8.10 -41.87 -3.05
N ALA A 553 -8.79 -40.85 -2.53
CA ALA A 553 -10.23 -40.73 -2.67
C ALA A 553 -10.67 -39.28 -2.91
N VAL A 554 -11.80 -39.12 -3.60
CA VAL A 554 -12.40 -37.83 -3.96
C VAL A 554 -13.81 -37.72 -3.44
N GLY A 555 -14.23 -36.53 -3.04
CA GLY A 555 -15.64 -36.26 -2.76
C GLY A 555 -15.99 -34.78 -2.85
N ILE A 556 -17.23 -34.46 -2.52
CA ILE A 556 -17.81 -33.14 -2.73
C ILE A 556 -18.51 -32.67 -1.46
N TYR A 557 -18.33 -31.40 -1.07
CA TYR A 557 -19.14 -30.76 -0.02
C TYR A 557 -19.57 -29.35 -0.39
N ALA A 558 -20.74 -28.96 0.12
CA ALA A 558 -21.27 -27.62 -0.06
C ALA A 558 -20.42 -26.61 0.73
N ILE A 559 -20.05 -25.49 0.09
CA ILE A 559 -19.36 -24.38 0.77
C ILE A 559 -20.23 -23.86 1.93
N GLU A 560 -21.52 -23.74 1.68
CA GLU A 560 -22.49 -23.37 2.71
C GLU A 560 -22.84 -24.58 3.58
N GLY A 561 -22.49 -24.51 4.86
CA GLY A 561 -22.82 -25.54 5.85
C GLY A 561 -21.95 -26.81 5.83
N GLY A 562 -21.03 -26.98 4.86
CA GLY A 562 -20.04 -28.07 4.85
C GLY A 562 -20.62 -29.47 4.63
N LYS A 563 -21.87 -29.57 4.17
CA LYS A 563 -22.55 -30.85 3.97
C LYS A 563 -21.91 -31.62 2.81
N ARG A 564 -21.46 -32.85 3.06
CA ARG A 564 -20.94 -33.77 2.03
C ARG A 564 -22.07 -34.36 1.20
N LEU A 565 -21.82 -34.52 -0.11
CA LEU A 565 -22.70 -35.25 -1.02
C LEU A 565 -22.48 -36.75 -0.88
N THR A 566 -23.53 -37.53 -1.13
CA THR A 566 -23.50 -38.99 -1.04
C THR A 566 -23.23 -39.58 -2.41
N VAL A 567 -22.36 -40.59 -2.47
CA VAL A 567 -22.14 -41.39 -3.68
C VAL A 567 -23.30 -42.37 -3.85
N VAL A 568 -23.98 -42.28 -4.99
CA VAL A 568 -25.06 -43.18 -5.37
C VAL A 568 -24.44 -44.51 -5.84
N SER A 569 -24.45 -45.53 -4.98
CA SER A 569 -24.06 -46.91 -5.35
C SER A 569 -25.09 -47.92 -4.84
N GLU A 570 -25.21 -49.08 -5.51
CA GLU A 570 -26.21 -50.11 -5.19
C GLU A 570 -26.03 -50.75 -3.80
N GLN A 571 -24.89 -50.56 -3.12
CA GLN A 571 -24.56 -51.33 -1.90
C GLN A 571 -24.01 -50.54 -0.70
N ASN A 572 -23.70 -49.23 -0.80
CA ASN A 572 -23.35 -48.41 0.37
C ASN A 572 -23.51 -46.90 0.09
N MET A 573 -23.97 -46.14 1.09
CA MET A 573 -23.89 -44.68 1.12
C MET A 573 -22.50 -44.27 1.63
N ALA A 574 -21.58 -43.95 0.72
CA ALA A 574 -20.29 -43.33 1.05
C ALA A 574 -20.32 -41.83 0.71
N ASP A 575 -19.51 -41.02 1.38
CA ASP A 575 -19.38 -39.58 1.10
C ASP A 575 -18.23 -39.25 0.12
N ARG A 576 -17.63 -40.29 -0.48
CA ARG A 576 -16.46 -40.22 -1.36
C ARG A 576 -16.36 -41.44 -2.27
N VAL A 577 -15.66 -41.27 -3.39
CA VAL A 577 -15.28 -42.32 -4.34
C VAL A 577 -13.79 -42.62 -4.17
N VAL A 578 -13.41 -43.90 -4.05
CA VAL A 578 -12.00 -44.31 -4.05
C VAL A 578 -11.50 -44.34 -5.48
N LEU A 579 -10.43 -43.58 -5.77
CA LEU A 579 -9.83 -43.50 -7.09
C LEU A 579 -8.88 -44.68 -7.32
N GLU A 580 -7.80 -44.75 -6.55
CA GLU A 580 -6.87 -45.89 -6.56
C GLU A 580 -6.04 -45.98 -5.27
N ARG A 581 -5.23 -47.02 -5.17
CA ARG A 581 -4.19 -47.16 -4.14
C ARG A 581 -2.84 -46.73 -4.70
N ILE A 582 -2.12 -45.92 -3.94
CA ILE A 582 -0.78 -45.43 -4.29
C ILE A 582 0.24 -45.97 -3.29
N SER A 583 1.48 -46.17 -3.73
CA SER A 583 2.60 -46.57 -2.89
C SER A 583 3.46 -45.34 -2.58
N ILE A 584 3.78 -45.13 -1.31
CA ILE A 584 4.80 -44.18 -0.89
C ILE A 584 6.04 -44.97 -0.48
N VAL A 585 7.17 -44.69 -1.11
CA VAL A 585 8.47 -45.36 -0.90
C VAL A 585 9.51 -44.35 -0.44
N GLU A 586 10.61 -44.81 0.16
CA GLU A 586 11.73 -43.95 0.57
C GLU A 586 12.51 -43.31 -0.61
#